data_AF-A0A2K9CLV2-F1
#
_entry.id   AF-A0A2K9CLV2-F1
#
_cell.length_a   1.000
_cell.length_b   1.000
_cell.length_c   1.000
_cell.angle_alpha   90.00
_cell.angle_beta   90.00
_cell.angle_gamma   90.00
#
_symmetry.space_group_name_H-M   'P 1'
#
loop_
_entity.id
_entity.type
_entity.pdbx_description
1 polymer ?
#
loop_
_entity_poly.entity_id
_entity_poly.type
_entity_poly.pdbx_seq_one_letter_code
_entity_poly.pdbx_strand_id
1 'polypeptide(L)'
;MEKAIRRSEAKFDRWHSREATTWPFQVFKKYTKEYERMFWAQITSKKYVFSKLGSSGADWKDDVELHLNCDGVDRDNLYKDLRDWSSAYNQLEKWTVLNGVMAVSANLETYMASVIKLALESDPGLLFASSRKVDGMHGVKFGRKIGFDSDKEVVSCTKGDWSARVKAYERIFGKTPEVLQKNIGLLDEMRRVRNNIGHAFGRDIESSREHSVKNILPMESVSIERSIKYKKTVWMVAKAIDKHLLMTHIGEYQLLRFYHNTMPRLDGDLHKKAHLIKLRKEIGKTGALLRGLEECSGLLDYYRAL
;
A
#
# COMPACT_ATOMS: atom_id res chain seq x y z
N MET A 1 -13.51 27.56 4.50
CA MET A 1 -12.05 27.56 4.30
C MET A 1 -11.42 27.63 5.69
N GLU A 2 -11.03 26.49 6.28
CA GLU A 2 -10.33 26.49 7.57
C GLU A 2 -8.95 27.13 7.38
N LYS A 3 -8.66 28.15 8.20
CA LYS A 3 -7.41 28.91 8.17
C LYS A 3 -6.28 27.95 8.54
N ALA A 4 -5.28 27.79 7.66
CA ALA A 4 -4.14 26.91 7.93
C ALA A 4 -3.42 27.38 9.20
N ILE A 5 -3.42 26.54 10.25
CA ILE A 5 -2.77 26.85 11.53
C ILE A 5 -1.27 26.98 11.29
N ARG A 6 -0.69 28.13 11.71
CA ARG A 6 0.75 28.36 11.62
C ARG A 6 1.49 27.38 12.52
N ARG A 7 2.64 26.88 12.07
CA ARG A 7 3.46 25.91 12.81
C ARG A 7 3.82 26.36 14.23
N SER A 8 3.95 27.66 14.46
CA SER A 8 4.26 28.26 15.76
C SER A 8 3.09 28.29 16.74
N GLU A 9 1.85 28.13 16.26
CA GLU A 9 0.61 28.26 17.03
C GLU A 9 -0.11 26.91 17.22
N ALA A 10 0.42 25.85 16.60
CA ALA A 10 -0.15 24.52 16.68
C ALA A 10 0.08 23.92 18.08
N LYS A 11 -1.02 23.52 18.72
CA LYS A 11 -1.01 22.79 19.99
C LYS A 11 -1.14 21.29 19.74
N PHE A 12 -0.55 20.51 20.64
CA PHE A 12 -0.67 19.06 20.59
C PHE A 12 -2.09 18.63 20.98
N ASP A 13 -2.66 17.73 20.21
CA ASP A 13 -3.92 17.06 20.52
C ASP A 13 -3.79 15.56 20.17
N ARG A 14 -3.98 14.71 21.18
CA ARG A 14 -3.86 13.26 21.04
C ARG A 14 -4.77 12.69 19.95
N TRP A 15 -5.98 13.20 19.82
CA TRP A 15 -7.02 12.64 18.96
C TRP A 15 -7.17 13.38 17.62
N HIS A 16 -6.44 14.47 17.42
CA HIS A 16 -6.46 15.24 16.18
C HIS A 16 -5.07 15.28 15.54
N SER A 17 -4.94 14.60 14.40
CA SER A 17 -3.70 14.57 13.63
C SER A 17 -3.43 15.88 12.90
N ARG A 18 -2.20 16.35 12.98
CA ARG A 18 -1.63 17.38 12.11
C ARG A 18 -1.16 16.85 10.76
N GLU A 19 -0.81 15.57 10.70
CA GLU A 19 -0.57 14.92 9.41
C GLU A 19 -1.88 14.78 8.65
N ALA A 20 -1.82 14.99 7.33
CA ALA A 20 -2.97 14.79 6.46
C ALA A 20 -3.28 13.31 6.22
N THR A 21 -2.28 12.44 6.41
CA THR A 21 -2.36 11.00 6.15
C THR A 21 -1.46 10.22 7.11
N THR A 22 -1.79 8.96 7.37
CA THR A 22 -0.97 8.10 8.24
C THR A 22 0.37 7.78 7.58
N TRP A 23 1.41 7.51 8.38
CA TRP A 23 2.69 7.07 7.84
C TRP A 23 2.59 5.76 7.01
N PRO A 24 1.81 4.73 7.41
CA PRO A 24 1.50 3.58 6.54
C PRO A 24 0.97 3.97 5.16
N PHE A 25 0.06 4.96 5.07
CA PHE A 25 -0.44 5.42 3.77
C PHE A 25 0.64 6.13 2.94
N GLN A 26 1.52 6.89 3.59
CA GLN A 26 2.66 7.52 2.90
C GLN A 26 3.62 6.46 2.33
N VAL A 27 3.86 5.36 3.05
CA VAL A 27 4.65 4.22 2.56
C VAL A 27 3.92 3.51 1.41
N PHE A 28 2.63 3.21 1.55
CA PHE A 28 1.78 2.66 0.49
C PHE A 28 1.85 3.48 -0.80
N LYS A 29 1.82 4.81 -0.68
CA LYS A 29 1.98 5.74 -1.81
C LYS A 29 3.35 5.63 -2.48
N LYS A 30 4.42 5.46 -1.70
CA LYS A 30 5.78 5.29 -2.25
C LYS A 30 5.88 4.00 -3.08
N TYR A 31 5.43 2.87 -2.52
CA TYR A 31 5.42 1.59 -3.26
C TYR A 31 4.51 1.64 -4.50
N THR A 32 3.34 2.27 -4.40
CA THR A 32 2.46 2.46 -5.57
C THR A 32 3.14 3.30 -6.65
N LYS A 33 3.84 4.38 -6.27
CA LYS A 33 4.57 5.24 -7.22
C LYS A 33 5.75 4.51 -7.87
N GLU A 34 6.46 3.68 -7.11
CA GLU A 34 7.53 2.83 -7.63
C GLU A 34 7.00 1.87 -8.70
N TYR A 35 5.91 1.17 -8.40
CA TYR A 35 5.25 0.31 -9.38
C TYR A 35 4.76 1.08 -10.62
N GLU A 36 4.11 2.23 -10.44
CA GLU A 36 3.64 3.05 -11.57
C GLU A 36 4.79 3.46 -12.50
N ARG A 37 5.98 3.77 -11.96
CA ARG A 37 7.17 4.08 -12.77
C ARG A 37 7.56 2.90 -13.65
N MET A 38 7.64 1.70 -13.08
CA MET A 38 7.98 0.47 -13.82
C MET A 38 6.92 0.17 -14.89
N PHE A 39 5.64 0.28 -14.52
CA PHE A 39 4.51 0.05 -15.43
C PHE A 39 4.55 0.99 -16.64
N TRP A 40 4.65 2.30 -16.40
CA TRP A 40 4.65 3.26 -17.50
C TRP A 40 5.90 3.18 -18.35
N ALA A 41 7.07 2.91 -17.75
CA ALA A 41 8.30 2.67 -18.51
C ALA A 41 8.11 1.54 -19.52
N GLN A 42 7.57 0.40 -19.11
CA GLN A 42 7.31 -0.73 -20.02
C GLN A 42 6.33 -0.36 -21.14
N ILE A 43 5.23 0.32 -20.82
CA ILE A 43 4.24 0.74 -21.83
C ILE A 43 4.86 1.70 -22.84
N THR A 44 5.68 2.66 -22.40
CA THR A 44 6.34 3.60 -23.30
C THR A 44 7.43 2.92 -24.15
N SER A 45 8.19 1.99 -23.57
CA SER A 45 9.22 1.23 -24.28
C SER A 45 8.60 0.41 -25.41
N LYS A 46 7.48 -0.29 -25.14
CA LYS A 46 6.75 -1.01 -26.18
C LYS A 46 6.35 -0.09 -27.33
N LYS A 47 5.70 1.04 -27.03
CA LYS A 47 5.26 2.00 -28.05
C LYS A 47 6.43 2.48 -28.91
N TYR A 48 7.56 2.77 -28.27
CA TYR A 48 8.78 3.19 -28.96
C TYR A 48 9.31 2.10 -29.90
N VAL A 49 9.48 0.87 -29.40
CA VAL A 49 10.02 -0.25 -30.19
C VAL A 49 9.12 -0.56 -31.39
N PHE A 50 7.81 -0.71 -31.18
CA PHE A 50 6.88 -0.98 -32.28
C PHE A 50 6.79 0.19 -33.28
N SER A 51 6.87 1.43 -32.82
CA SER A 51 6.95 2.60 -33.71
C SER A 51 8.24 2.57 -34.55
N LYS A 52 9.37 2.18 -33.95
CA LYS A 52 10.66 2.14 -34.65
C LYS A 52 10.67 1.05 -35.72
N LEU A 53 10.20 -0.16 -35.37
CA LEU A 53 10.01 -1.28 -36.31
C LEU A 53 9.10 -0.90 -37.48
N GLY A 54 7.98 -0.22 -37.20
CA GLY A 54 7.09 0.26 -38.25
C GLY A 54 7.76 1.29 -39.18
N SER A 55 8.55 2.21 -38.61
CA SER A 55 9.26 3.25 -39.39
C SER A 55 10.46 2.72 -40.18
N SER A 56 11.06 1.59 -39.78
CA SER A 56 12.14 0.95 -40.52
C SER A 56 11.66 0.07 -41.67
N GLY A 57 10.34 -0.08 -41.85
CA GLY A 57 9.77 -0.94 -42.87
C GLY A 57 9.89 -2.44 -42.57
N ALA A 58 9.97 -2.81 -41.29
CA ALA A 58 10.09 -4.21 -40.88
C ALA A 58 8.90 -5.06 -41.35
N ASP A 59 9.19 -6.25 -41.88
CA ASP A 59 8.21 -7.27 -42.24
C ASP A 59 8.07 -8.32 -41.12
N TRP A 60 6.90 -8.94 -41.01
CA TRP A 60 6.64 -9.96 -40.00
C TRP A 60 7.49 -11.22 -40.14
N LYS A 61 7.95 -11.52 -41.36
CA LYS A 61 8.80 -12.66 -41.67
C LYS A 61 10.28 -12.34 -41.57
N ASP A 62 10.62 -11.08 -41.27
CA ASP A 62 12.01 -10.68 -41.11
C ASP A 62 12.65 -11.44 -39.96
N ASP A 63 13.93 -11.72 -40.16
CA ASP A 63 14.81 -12.14 -39.09
C ASP A 63 14.88 -11.04 -38.01
N VAL A 64 14.83 -11.43 -36.74
CA VAL A 64 14.81 -10.50 -35.60
C VAL A 64 16.07 -9.62 -35.57
N GLU A 65 17.23 -10.15 -35.97
CA GLU A 65 18.53 -9.47 -35.94
C GLU A 65 18.64 -8.34 -36.94
N LEU A 66 17.80 -8.32 -37.98
CA LEU A 66 17.75 -7.21 -38.92
C LEU A 66 17.30 -5.91 -38.25
N HIS A 67 16.58 -6.01 -37.12
CA HIS A 67 15.96 -4.86 -36.47
C HIS A 67 16.35 -4.69 -35.00
N LEU A 68 16.75 -5.76 -34.32
CA LEU A 68 17.07 -5.75 -32.88
C LEU A 68 18.46 -6.35 -32.64
N ASN A 69 19.25 -5.70 -31.77
CA ASN A 69 20.51 -6.26 -31.33
C ASN A 69 20.25 -7.50 -30.45
N CYS A 70 20.71 -8.66 -30.93
CA CYS A 70 20.57 -9.95 -30.25
C CYS A 70 21.91 -10.50 -29.72
N ASP A 71 22.95 -9.67 -29.62
CA ASP A 71 24.26 -10.05 -29.08
C ASP A 71 24.12 -10.69 -27.69
N GLY A 72 24.57 -11.94 -27.55
CA GLY A 72 24.50 -12.70 -26.30
C GLY A 72 23.13 -13.28 -25.95
N VAL A 73 22.18 -13.34 -26.90
CA VAL A 73 20.87 -13.98 -26.72
C VAL A 73 20.86 -15.37 -27.36
N ASP A 74 20.40 -16.40 -26.63
CA ASP A 74 20.18 -17.76 -27.16
C ASP A 74 18.93 -17.80 -28.07
N ARG A 75 19.06 -17.24 -29.27
CA ARG A 75 17.94 -16.93 -30.17
C ARG A 75 17.44 -18.14 -30.96
N ASP A 76 18.33 -19.01 -31.42
CA ASP A 76 18.01 -20.12 -32.34
C ASP A 76 16.96 -21.08 -31.76
N ASN A 77 16.85 -21.13 -30.43
CA ASN A 77 15.87 -21.93 -29.71
C ASN A 77 14.60 -21.17 -29.29
N LEU A 78 14.53 -19.84 -29.49
CA LEU A 78 13.51 -18.98 -28.89
C LEU A 78 12.55 -18.33 -29.90
N TYR A 79 13.04 -17.78 -31.02
CA TYR A 79 12.19 -17.04 -31.97
C TYR A 79 12.55 -17.35 -33.42
N LYS A 80 11.52 -17.67 -34.22
CA LYS A 80 11.70 -17.94 -35.66
C LYS A 80 11.82 -16.67 -36.50
N ASP A 81 11.00 -15.68 -36.20
CA ASP A 81 10.87 -14.43 -36.97
C ASP A 81 10.39 -13.28 -36.06
N LEU A 82 10.28 -12.08 -36.63
CA LEU A 82 9.81 -10.90 -35.92
C LEU A 82 8.37 -11.04 -35.38
N ARG A 83 7.53 -11.86 -36.02
CA ARG A 83 6.17 -12.17 -35.54
C ARG A 83 6.20 -13.02 -34.28
N ASP A 84 7.07 -14.02 -34.21
CA ASP A 84 7.23 -14.89 -33.05
C ASP A 84 7.77 -14.08 -31.85
N TRP A 85 8.81 -13.28 -32.09
CA TRP A 85 9.32 -12.32 -31.11
C TRP A 85 8.23 -11.36 -30.60
N SER A 86 7.45 -10.76 -31.51
CA SER A 86 6.36 -9.85 -31.17
C SER A 86 5.28 -10.54 -30.33
N SER A 87 4.98 -11.80 -30.64
CA SER A 87 4.03 -12.62 -29.87
C SER A 87 4.52 -12.85 -28.45
N ALA A 88 5.80 -13.22 -28.27
CA ALA A 88 6.42 -13.37 -26.96
C ALA A 88 6.47 -12.04 -26.18
N TYR A 89 6.84 -10.94 -26.82
CA TYR A 89 6.87 -9.61 -26.20
C TYR A 89 5.48 -9.15 -25.73
N ASN A 90 4.43 -9.43 -26.52
CA ASN A 90 3.05 -9.16 -26.12
C ASN A 90 2.59 -10.05 -24.96
N GLN A 91 3.08 -11.29 -24.87
CA GLN A 91 2.86 -12.13 -23.67
C GLN A 91 3.56 -11.56 -22.45
N LEU A 92 4.79 -11.06 -22.59
CA LEU A 92 5.51 -10.39 -21.50
C LEU A 92 4.77 -9.16 -20.99
N GLU A 93 4.15 -8.37 -21.87
CA GLU A 93 3.29 -7.25 -21.45
C GLU A 93 2.12 -7.74 -20.60
N LYS A 94 1.38 -8.75 -21.07
CA LYS A 94 0.26 -9.33 -20.30
C LYS A 94 0.73 -9.83 -18.93
N TRP A 95 1.87 -10.52 -18.88
CA TRP A 95 2.48 -10.99 -17.64
C TRP A 95 2.82 -9.83 -16.69
N THR A 96 3.38 -8.75 -17.22
CA THR A 96 3.72 -7.54 -16.46
C THR A 96 2.46 -6.85 -15.92
N VAL A 97 1.40 -6.78 -16.72
CA VAL A 97 0.12 -6.21 -16.29
C VAL A 97 -0.49 -7.04 -15.15
N LEU A 98 -0.51 -8.37 -15.30
CA LEU A 98 -1.00 -9.30 -14.27
C LEU A 98 -0.21 -9.18 -12.96
N ASN A 99 1.12 -9.26 -13.02
CA ASN A 99 1.97 -9.09 -11.83
C ASN A 99 1.77 -7.72 -11.18
N GLY A 100 1.47 -6.71 -11.98
CA GLY A 100 1.03 -5.42 -11.51
C GLY A 100 -0.23 -5.45 -10.65
N VAL A 101 -1.26 -6.15 -11.11
CA VAL A 101 -2.49 -6.36 -10.34
C VAL A 101 -2.19 -7.08 -9.02
N MET A 102 -1.35 -8.11 -9.06
CA MET A 102 -0.91 -8.83 -7.86
C MET A 102 -0.19 -7.91 -6.87
N ALA A 103 0.80 -7.14 -7.34
CA ALA A 103 1.59 -6.22 -6.52
C ALA A 103 0.72 -5.13 -5.89
N VAL A 104 -0.18 -4.53 -6.67
CA VAL A 104 -1.10 -3.48 -6.18
C VAL A 104 -2.09 -4.05 -5.15
N SER A 105 -2.62 -5.24 -5.38
CA SER A 105 -3.50 -5.93 -4.43
C SER A 105 -2.76 -6.27 -3.13
N ALA A 106 -1.54 -6.78 -3.21
CA ALA A 106 -0.73 -7.11 -2.04
C ALA A 106 -0.33 -5.86 -1.24
N ASN A 107 0.02 -4.77 -1.93
CA ASN A 107 0.33 -3.49 -1.29
C ASN A 107 -0.88 -2.92 -0.54
N LEU A 108 -2.10 -3.05 -1.08
CA LEU A 108 -3.33 -2.67 -0.39
C LEU A 108 -3.54 -3.50 0.89
N GLU A 109 -3.35 -4.81 0.84
CA GLU A 109 -3.50 -5.69 2.00
C GLU A 109 -2.47 -5.38 3.09
N THR A 110 -1.20 -5.18 2.73
CA THR A 110 -0.14 -4.77 3.67
C THR A 110 -0.44 -3.41 4.30
N TYR A 111 -0.92 -2.45 3.50
CA TYR A 111 -1.36 -1.15 4.00
C TYR A 111 -2.51 -1.30 5.00
N MET A 112 -3.58 -2.02 4.63
CA MET A 112 -4.74 -2.24 5.48
C MET A 112 -4.34 -2.90 6.79
N ALA A 113 -3.50 -3.94 6.74
CA ALA A 113 -2.99 -4.60 7.94
C ALA A 113 -2.29 -3.60 8.88
N SER A 114 -1.43 -2.76 8.30
CA SER A 114 -0.65 -1.77 9.05
C SER A 114 -1.52 -0.69 9.69
N VAL A 115 -2.47 -0.10 8.94
CA VAL A 115 -3.30 1.00 9.43
C VAL A 115 -4.39 0.54 10.39
N ILE A 116 -4.95 -0.66 10.18
CA ILE A 116 -5.96 -1.24 11.09
C ILE A 116 -5.30 -1.62 12.40
N LYS A 117 -4.13 -2.26 12.36
CA LYS A 117 -3.35 -2.56 13.57
C LYS A 117 -3.03 -1.27 14.34
N LEU A 118 -2.59 -0.24 13.64
CA LEU A 118 -2.31 1.06 14.22
C LEU A 118 -3.54 1.70 14.88
N ALA A 119 -4.71 1.60 14.26
CA ALA A 119 -5.97 2.12 14.83
C ALA A 119 -6.38 1.35 16.09
N LEU A 120 -6.28 0.01 16.08
CA LEU A 120 -6.57 -0.83 17.25
C LEU A 120 -5.59 -0.60 18.40
N GLU A 121 -4.30 -0.45 18.09
CA GLU A 121 -3.28 -0.10 19.08
C GLU A 121 -3.47 1.32 19.63
N SER A 122 -4.00 2.26 18.84
CA SER A 122 -4.29 3.63 19.28
C SER A 122 -5.52 3.71 20.18
N ASP A 123 -6.61 3.05 19.76
CA ASP A 123 -7.92 3.07 20.40
C ASP A 123 -8.40 1.65 20.72
N PRO A 124 -7.80 0.98 21.72
CA PRO A 124 -8.26 -0.33 22.21
C PRO A 124 -9.74 -0.39 22.58
N GLY A 125 -10.31 0.75 22.99
CA GLY A 125 -11.71 0.87 23.39
C GLY A 125 -12.68 0.49 22.27
N LEU A 126 -12.26 0.51 21.01
CA LEU A 126 -13.03 0.04 19.86
C LEU A 126 -13.60 -1.36 20.06
N LEU A 127 -12.83 -2.27 20.64
CA LEU A 127 -13.24 -3.67 20.83
C LEU A 127 -14.27 -3.86 21.94
N PHE A 128 -14.51 -2.83 22.74
CA PHE A 128 -15.44 -2.83 23.88
C PHE A 128 -16.53 -1.77 23.72
N ALA A 129 -16.81 -1.34 22.48
CA ALA A 129 -17.76 -0.27 22.17
C ALA A 129 -17.54 1.03 22.98
N SER A 130 -16.30 1.27 23.38
CA SER A 130 -15.87 2.35 24.29
C SER A 130 -14.75 3.17 23.65
N SER A 131 -14.91 3.49 22.36
CA SER A 131 -13.92 4.25 21.56
C SER A 131 -13.44 5.51 22.29
N ARG A 132 -12.13 5.73 22.26
CA ARG A 132 -11.38 6.82 22.91
C ARG A 132 -11.49 6.88 24.44
N LYS A 133 -12.10 5.89 25.10
CA LYS A 133 -12.10 5.78 26.58
C LYS A 133 -10.84 5.11 27.10
N VAL A 134 -10.17 4.32 26.26
CA VAL A 134 -8.88 3.69 26.57
C VAL A 134 -7.87 4.19 25.54
N ASP A 135 -6.86 4.94 25.99
CA ASP A 135 -5.74 5.29 25.13
C ASP A 135 -4.68 4.19 25.18
N GLY A 136 -4.42 3.57 24.03
CA GLY A 136 -3.42 2.50 23.94
C GLY A 136 -1.99 2.96 24.21
N MET A 137 -1.71 4.27 24.14
CA MET A 137 -0.41 4.82 24.52
C MET A 137 -0.09 4.58 26.00
N HIS A 138 -1.09 4.55 26.88
CA HIS A 138 -0.90 4.19 28.29
C HIS A 138 -0.40 2.74 28.41
N GLY A 139 -1.00 1.80 27.66
CA GLY A 139 -0.55 0.40 27.63
C GLY A 139 0.90 0.25 27.16
N VAL A 140 1.26 0.94 26.08
CA VAL A 140 2.62 0.92 25.53
C VAL A 140 3.64 1.55 26.50
N LYS A 141 3.35 2.71 27.10
CA LYS A 141 4.27 3.39 28.05
C LYS A 141 4.65 2.50 29.24
N PHE A 142 3.67 1.78 29.80
CA PHE A 142 3.87 0.95 30.99
C PHE A 142 4.14 -0.53 30.67
N GLY A 143 4.39 -0.88 29.41
CA GLY A 143 4.68 -2.25 28.99
C GLY A 143 3.54 -3.24 29.24
N ARG A 144 2.30 -2.74 29.41
CA ARG A 144 1.13 -3.58 29.64
C ARG A 144 0.64 -4.11 28.31
N LYS A 145 0.64 -5.44 28.15
CA LYS A 145 -0.10 -6.09 27.07
C LYS A 145 -1.57 -5.75 27.25
N ILE A 146 -2.13 -5.02 26.31
CA ILE A 146 -3.58 -4.84 26.26
C ILE A 146 -4.13 -6.21 25.88
N GLY A 147 -4.96 -6.80 26.74
CA GLY A 147 -5.32 -8.22 26.73
C GLY A 147 -6.22 -8.67 25.59
N PHE A 148 -6.03 -8.14 24.38
CA PHE A 148 -6.79 -8.51 23.18
C PHE A 148 -5.84 -8.89 22.04
N ASP A 149 -6.29 -9.84 21.22
CA ASP A 149 -5.58 -10.29 20.03
C ASP A 149 -5.91 -9.36 18.85
N SER A 150 -5.10 -8.32 18.67
CA SER A 150 -5.22 -7.40 17.53
C SER A 150 -5.01 -8.10 16.18
N ASP A 151 -4.23 -9.19 16.17
CA ASP A 151 -3.82 -9.84 14.92
C ASP A 151 -4.99 -10.61 14.30
N LYS A 152 -5.85 -11.23 15.12
CA LYS A 152 -7.10 -11.84 14.64
C LYS A 152 -8.02 -10.82 13.96
N GLU A 153 -8.20 -9.66 14.56
CA GLU A 153 -9.04 -8.58 14.01
C GLU A 153 -8.46 -8.03 12.71
N VAL A 154 -7.14 -7.83 12.65
CA VAL A 154 -6.43 -7.43 11.43
C VAL A 154 -6.61 -8.45 10.31
N VAL A 155 -6.48 -9.75 10.61
CA VAL A 155 -6.67 -10.84 9.65
C VAL A 155 -8.08 -10.84 9.10
N SER A 156 -9.10 -10.62 9.95
CA SER A 156 -10.50 -10.57 9.51
C SER A 156 -10.80 -9.46 8.50
N CYS A 157 -10.02 -8.38 8.51
CA CYS A 157 -10.14 -7.27 7.57
C CYS A 157 -9.27 -7.42 6.31
N THR A 158 -8.36 -8.38 6.26
CA THR A 158 -7.33 -8.50 5.20
C THR A 158 -7.34 -9.83 4.47
N LYS A 159 -8.02 -10.86 5.00
CA LYS A 159 -8.18 -12.17 4.36
C LYS A 159 -9.64 -12.46 4.04
N GLY A 160 -9.86 -13.45 3.16
CA GLY A 160 -11.20 -13.80 2.66
C GLY A 160 -11.67 -12.90 1.52
N ASP A 161 -12.95 -13.01 1.19
CA ASP A 161 -13.62 -12.14 0.22
C ASP A 161 -13.83 -10.71 0.76
N TRP A 162 -14.03 -9.76 -0.14
CA TRP A 162 -14.16 -8.35 0.24
C TRP A 162 -15.43 -8.03 1.00
N SER A 163 -16.50 -8.82 0.82
CA SER A 163 -17.73 -8.64 1.59
C SER A 163 -17.51 -8.96 3.07
N ALA A 164 -16.80 -10.05 3.38
CA ALA A 164 -16.41 -10.43 4.73
C ALA A 164 -15.45 -9.40 5.36
N ARG A 165 -14.45 -8.95 4.61
CA ARG A 165 -13.52 -7.90 5.07
C ARG A 165 -14.23 -6.60 5.44
N VAL A 166 -15.20 -6.18 4.61
CA VAL A 166 -15.98 -4.96 4.86
C VAL A 166 -16.88 -5.12 6.10
N LYS A 167 -17.54 -6.27 6.26
CA LYS A 167 -18.33 -6.54 7.48
C LYS A 167 -17.47 -6.54 8.74
N ALA A 168 -16.27 -7.13 8.67
CA ALA A 168 -15.32 -7.11 9.78
C ALA A 168 -14.86 -5.67 10.10
N TYR A 169 -14.53 -4.88 9.08
CA TYR A 169 -14.18 -3.48 9.22
C TYR A 169 -15.30 -2.67 9.89
N GLU A 170 -16.54 -2.84 9.42
CA GLU A 170 -17.71 -2.15 9.98
C GLU A 170 -17.98 -2.56 11.43
N ARG A 171 -17.85 -3.84 11.76
CA ARG A 171 -17.99 -4.34 13.14
C ARG A 171 -16.99 -3.68 14.09
N ILE A 172 -15.75 -3.48 13.65
CA ILE A 172 -14.69 -2.90 14.49
C ILE A 172 -14.83 -1.38 14.61
N PHE A 173 -15.06 -0.69 13.49
CA PHE A 173 -15.00 0.78 13.43
C PHE A 173 -16.37 1.46 13.39
N GLY A 174 -17.46 0.69 13.44
CA GLY A 174 -18.86 1.16 13.41
C GLY A 174 -19.34 1.69 12.06
N LYS A 175 -18.44 2.07 11.16
CA LYS A 175 -18.77 2.59 9.82
C LYS A 175 -17.73 2.19 8.79
N THR A 176 -18.20 1.93 7.57
CA THR A 176 -17.35 1.71 6.40
C THR A 176 -17.35 2.95 5.48
N PRO A 177 -16.19 3.35 4.91
CA PRO A 177 -16.16 4.38 3.87
C PRO A 177 -17.00 3.98 2.65
N GLU A 178 -17.85 4.88 2.16
CA GLU A 178 -18.75 4.63 1.03
C GLU A 178 -18.01 4.15 -0.24
N VAL A 179 -16.81 4.70 -0.47
CA VAL A 179 -15.94 4.30 -1.59
C VAL A 179 -15.55 2.83 -1.50
N LEU A 180 -15.28 2.31 -0.31
CA LEU A 180 -14.97 0.90 -0.11
C LEU A 180 -16.20 0.03 -0.40
N GLN A 181 -17.36 0.42 0.13
CA GLN A 181 -18.62 -0.32 -0.05
C GLN A 181 -19.02 -0.42 -1.54
N LYS A 182 -18.95 0.70 -2.28
CA LYS A 182 -19.27 0.75 -3.72
C LYS A 182 -18.33 -0.06 -4.61
N ASN A 183 -17.12 -0.40 -4.14
CA ASN A 183 -16.10 -1.05 -4.96
C ASN A 183 -15.85 -2.53 -4.60
N ILE A 184 -16.65 -3.13 -3.69
CA ILE A 184 -16.49 -4.54 -3.26
C ILE A 184 -16.38 -5.48 -4.46
N GLY A 185 -17.28 -5.38 -5.44
CA GLY A 185 -17.28 -6.29 -6.59
C GLY A 185 -15.99 -6.23 -7.42
N LEU A 186 -15.46 -5.03 -7.64
CA LEU A 186 -14.22 -4.84 -8.40
C LEU A 186 -12.98 -5.30 -7.60
N LEU A 187 -13.00 -5.11 -6.28
CA LEU A 187 -11.95 -5.56 -5.39
C LEU A 187 -11.93 -7.10 -5.29
N ASP A 188 -13.09 -7.76 -5.28
CA ASP A 188 -13.19 -9.22 -5.30
C ASP A 188 -12.78 -9.83 -6.63
N GLU A 189 -13.08 -9.16 -7.75
CA GLU A 189 -12.53 -9.53 -9.04
C GLU A 189 -11.00 -9.47 -9.05
N MET A 190 -10.43 -8.37 -8.56
CA MET A 190 -8.98 -8.23 -8.44
C MET A 190 -8.35 -9.33 -7.57
N ARG A 191 -9.02 -9.72 -6.47
CA ARG A 191 -8.61 -10.82 -5.59
C ARG A 191 -8.57 -12.16 -6.34
N ARG A 192 -9.56 -12.45 -7.19
CA ARG A 192 -9.59 -13.68 -8.01
C ARG A 192 -8.45 -13.71 -9.01
N VAL A 193 -8.25 -12.62 -9.76
CA VAL A 193 -7.12 -12.48 -10.71
C VAL A 193 -5.78 -12.73 -10.01
N ARG A 194 -5.55 -12.10 -8.85
CA ARG A 194 -4.34 -12.32 -8.04
C ARG A 194 -4.13 -13.79 -7.68
N ASN A 195 -5.19 -14.48 -7.25
CA ASN A 195 -5.10 -15.88 -6.86
C ASN A 195 -4.72 -16.76 -8.06
N ASN A 196 -5.27 -16.52 -9.25
CA ASN A 196 -4.92 -17.23 -10.48
C ASN A 196 -3.44 -17.00 -10.86
N ILE A 197 -2.96 -15.76 -10.72
CA ILE A 197 -1.55 -15.42 -10.94
C ILE A 197 -0.63 -16.21 -10.00
N GLY A 198 -0.91 -16.15 -8.70
CA GLY A 198 -0.06 -16.76 -7.67
C GLY A 198 -0.02 -18.29 -7.70
N HIS A 199 -1.03 -18.95 -8.26
CA HIS A 199 -1.14 -20.41 -8.24
C HIS A 199 -0.93 -21.10 -9.59
N ALA A 200 -1.12 -20.41 -10.70
CA ALA A 200 -1.11 -21.03 -12.03
C ALA A 200 -0.45 -20.16 -13.11
N PHE A 201 0.48 -19.27 -12.72
CA PHE A 201 1.18 -18.37 -13.66
C PHE A 201 0.17 -17.55 -14.51
N GLY A 202 -0.91 -17.12 -13.87
CA GLY A 202 -1.98 -16.36 -14.51
C GLY A 202 -2.89 -17.21 -15.40
N ARG A 203 -2.95 -18.53 -15.19
CA ARG A 203 -3.89 -19.42 -15.89
C ARG A 203 -4.98 -19.89 -14.93
N ASP A 204 -5.99 -20.54 -15.46
CA ASP A 204 -7.00 -21.19 -14.63
C ASP A 204 -6.36 -22.33 -13.80
N ILE A 205 -6.60 -22.34 -12.50
CA ILE A 205 -5.94 -23.25 -11.55
C ILE A 205 -6.41 -24.69 -11.76
N GLU A 206 -7.71 -24.91 -11.96
CA GLU A 206 -8.27 -26.26 -12.08
C GLU A 206 -7.84 -26.89 -13.41
N SER A 207 -7.97 -26.14 -14.49
CA SER A 207 -7.59 -26.57 -15.83
C SER A 207 -6.08 -26.82 -15.95
N SER A 208 -5.26 -26.09 -15.19
CA SER A 208 -3.79 -26.26 -15.19
C SER A 208 -3.32 -27.52 -14.44
N ARG A 209 -4.22 -28.24 -13.76
CA ARG A 209 -3.94 -29.53 -13.08
C ARG A 209 -4.25 -30.75 -13.96
N GLU A 210 -4.77 -30.55 -15.17
CA GLU A 210 -4.99 -31.61 -16.16
C GLU A 210 -3.65 -32.16 -16.66
N HIS A 211 -3.26 -33.34 -16.18
CA HIS A 211 -1.97 -33.98 -16.53
C HIS A 211 -2.02 -34.85 -17.80
N SER A 212 -3.19 -34.91 -18.47
CA SER A 212 -3.43 -35.76 -19.64
C SER A 212 -2.92 -35.14 -20.96
N VAL A 213 -2.58 -33.85 -20.96
CA VAL A 213 -2.13 -33.10 -22.14
C VAL A 213 -0.85 -32.30 -21.85
N LYS A 214 0.07 -32.26 -22.83
CA LYS A 214 1.32 -31.47 -22.76
C LYS A 214 1.14 -30.00 -23.19
N ASN A 215 -0.08 -29.55 -23.41
CA ASN A 215 -0.38 -28.21 -23.93
C ASN A 215 -0.43 -27.18 -22.80
N ILE A 216 0.07 -25.97 -23.07
CA ILE A 216 -0.09 -24.84 -22.15
C ILE A 216 -1.42 -24.12 -22.40
N LEU A 217 -2.12 -23.76 -21.32
CA LEU A 217 -3.32 -22.94 -21.43
C LEU A 217 -2.97 -21.47 -21.74
N PRO A 218 -3.88 -20.72 -22.38
CA PRO A 218 -3.70 -19.30 -22.54
C PRO A 218 -3.64 -18.61 -21.18
N MET A 219 -2.73 -17.65 -21.06
CA MET A 219 -2.66 -16.80 -19.88
C MET A 219 -3.88 -15.87 -19.84
N GLU A 220 -4.47 -15.73 -18.66
CA GLU A 220 -5.50 -14.74 -18.36
C GLU A 220 -5.00 -13.35 -18.78
N SER A 221 -5.87 -12.52 -19.32
CA SER A 221 -5.49 -11.19 -19.80
C SER A 221 -6.29 -10.13 -19.09
N VAL A 222 -5.59 -9.21 -18.44
CA VAL A 222 -6.15 -7.95 -17.97
C VAL A 222 -5.70 -6.86 -18.94
N SER A 223 -6.65 -6.09 -19.47
CA SER A 223 -6.31 -4.96 -20.34
C SER A 223 -5.59 -3.86 -19.56
N ILE A 224 -4.82 -3.02 -20.26
CA ILE A 224 -4.15 -1.86 -19.66
C ILE A 224 -5.17 -0.94 -18.98
N GLU A 225 -6.29 -0.68 -19.63
CA GLU A 225 -7.39 0.16 -19.13
C GLU A 225 -7.99 -0.43 -17.86
N ARG A 226 -8.18 -1.77 -17.83
CA ARG A 226 -8.68 -2.47 -16.66
C ARG A 226 -7.69 -2.42 -15.51
N SER A 227 -6.40 -2.60 -15.77
CA SER A 227 -5.34 -2.44 -14.77
C SER A 227 -5.31 -1.03 -14.20
N ILE A 228 -5.41 0.00 -15.05
CA ILE A 228 -5.53 1.41 -14.60
C ILE A 228 -6.75 1.61 -13.71
N LYS A 229 -7.90 1.00 -14.05
CA LYS A 229 -9.11 1.05 -13.23
C LYS A 229 -8.87 0.43 -11.85
N TYR A 230 -8.25 -0.75 -11.77
CA TYR A 230 -7.90 -1.37 -10.48
C TYR A 230 -7.01 -0.46 -9.63
N LYS A 231 -5.95 0.09 -10.22
CA LYS A 231 -5.02 0.99 -9.52
C LYS A 231 -5.72 2.22 -8.95
N LYS A 232 -6.61 2.84 -9.73
CA LYS A 232 -7.43 3.97 -9.29
C LYS A 232 -8.35 3.58 -8.13
N THR A 233 -9.05 2.45 -8.23
CA THR A 233 -9.93 1.96 -7.16
C THR A 233 -9.15 1.69 -5.88
N VAL A 234 -8.03 0.98 -5.96
CA VAL A 234 -7.16 0.68 -4.82
C VAL A 234 -6.67 1.95 -4.13
N TRP A 235 -6.22 2.94 -4.92
CA TRP A 235 -5.82 4.24 -4.41
C TRP A 235 -6.96 4.97 -3.68
N MET A 236 -8.15 5.02 -4.27
CA MET A 236 -9.32 5.67 -3.69
C MET A 236 -9.78 4.99 -2.39
N VAL A 237 -9.79 3.66 -2.37
CA VAL A 237 -10.16 2.86 -1.20
C VAL A 237 -9.15 3.07 -0.07
N ALA A 238 -7.85 2.93 -0.35
CA ALA A 238 -6.81 3.15 0.65
C ALA A 238 -6.90 4.56 1.25
N LYS A 239 -7.08 5.59 0.41
CA LYS A 239 -7.23 6.97 0.87
C LYS A 239 -8.47 7.18 1.75
N ALA A 240 -9.58 6.52 1.42
CA ALA A 240 -10.82 6.64 2.18
C ALA A 240 -10.70 5.95 3.56
N ILE A 241 -10.08 4.77 3.60
CA ILE A 241 -9.75 4.07 4.86
C ILE A 241 -8.81 4.92 5.70
N ASP A 242 -7.76 5.49 5.09
CA ASP A 242 -6.77 6.31 5.78
C ASP A 242 -7.41 7.50 6.48
N LYS A 243 -8.18 8.27 5.71
CA LYS A 243 -8.87 9.45 6.22
C LYS A 243 -9.83 9.08 7.35
N HIS A 244 -10.56 7.99 7.21
CA HIS A 244 -11.47 7.52 8.26
C HIS A 244 -10.70 7.25 9.54
N LEU A 245 -9.78 6.28 9.51
CA LEU A 245 -9.07 5.82 10.71
C LEU A 245 -8.19 6.90 11.34
N LEU A 246 -7.56 7.76 10.52
CA LEU A 246 -6.74 8.86 11.02
C LEU A 246 -7.55 9.84 11.85
N MET A 247 -8.71 10.26 11.35
CA MET A 247 -9.53 11.28 11.99
C MET A 247 -10.38 10.73 13.15
N THR A 248 -10.73 9.44 13.13
CA THR A 248 -11.62 8.85 14.13
C THR A 248 -10.89 8.10 15.24
N HIS A 249 -9.74 7.46 14.98
CA HIS A 249 -9.12 6.56 15.97
C HIS A 249 -7.62 6.76 16.19
N ILE A 250 -6.87 7.21 15.18
CA ILE A 250 -5.40 7.26 15.27
C ILE A 250 -4.93 8.60 15.86
N GLY A 251 -5.35 9.74 15.30
CA GLY A 251 -4.86 11.05 15.73
C GLY A 251 -3.33 11.15 15.72
N GLU A 252 -2.74 11.69 16.79
CA GLU A 252 -1.28 11.81 16.96
C GLU A 252 -0.62 10.57 17.60
N TYR A 253 -1.32 9.43 17.69
CA TYR A 253 -0.78 8.20 18.28
C TYR A 253 0.55 7.77 17.64
N GLN A 254 0.67 7.88 16.32
CA GLN A 254 1.89 7.52 15.60
C GLN A 254 3.10 8.30 16.08
N LEU A 255 2.91 9.60 16.32
CA LEU A 255 3.98 10.48 16.76
C LEU A 255 4.37 10.19 18.21
N LEU A 256 3.38 9.91 19.07
CA LEU A 256 3.63 9.48 20.45
C LEU A 256 4.37 8.14 20.52
N ARG A 257 3.96 7.17 19.72
CA ARG A 257 4.63 5.87 19.64
C ARG A 257 6.06 6.00 19.10
N PHE A 258 6.26 6.86 18.10
CA PHE A 258 7.60 7.21 17.63
C PHE A 258 8.45 7.82 18.73
N TYR A 259 7.89 8.77 19.49
CA TYR A 259 8.56 9.36 20.64
C TYR A 259 8.95 8.30 21.68
N HIS A 260 8.01 7.44 22.10
CA HIS A 260 8.25 6.34 23.04
C HIS A 260 9.43 5.46 22.59
N ASN A 261 9.42 5.00 21.33
CA ASN A 261 10.47 4.14 20.79
C ASN A 261 11.83 4.85 20.65
N THR A 262 11.84 6.18 20.55
CA THR A 262 13.06 6.98 20.35
C THR A 262 13.62 7.50 21.67
N MET A 263 12.82 7.50 22.74
CA MET A 263 13.18 8.00 24.08
C MET A 263 14.50 7.42 24.61
N PRO A 264 14.80 6.11 24.53
CA PRO A 264 16.08 5.57 25.01
C PRO A 264 17.32 6.18 24.31
N ARG A 265 17.15 6.74 23.10
CA ARG A 265 18.22 7.43 22.34
C ARG A 265 18.26 8.93 22.60
N LEU A 266 17.24 9.46 23.27
CA LEU A 266 17.14 10.86 23.69
C LEU A 266 17.63 11.05 25.14
N ASP A 267 17.68 9.97 25.92
CA ASP A 267 18.07 9.99 27.33
C ASP A 267 19.55 10.35 27.54
N GLY A 268 19.68 11.52 28.14
CA GLY A 268 20.81 12.14 28.79
C GLY A 268 20.22 13.35 29.50
N ASP A 269 20.74 13.76 30.65
CA ASP A 269 20.20 14.81 31.53
C ASP A 269 20.12 16.19 30.84
N LEU A 270 19.16 16.34 29.94
CA LEU A 270 19.06 17.43 28.99
C LEU A 270 17.86 18.28 29.38
N HIS A 271 18.16 19.53 29.73
CA HIS A 271 17.18 20.60 29.87
C HIS A 271 16.07 20.50 28.80
N LYS A 272 14.78 20.69 29.19
CA LYS A 272 13.58 20.48 28.34
C LYS A 272 13.74 21.02 26.92
N LYS A 273 14.31 22.21 26.76
CA LYS A 273 14.58 22.83 25.45
C LYS A 273 15.52 22.00 24.55
N ALA A 274 16.59 21.44 25.09
CA ALA A 274 17.53 20.60 24.36
C ALA A 274 16.87 19.28 23.92
N HIS A 275 16.05 18.69 24.80
CA HIS A 275 15.24 17.50 24.47
C HIS A 275 14.29 17.77 23.30
N LEU A 276 13.57 18.88 23.33
CA LEU A 276 12.65 19.28 22.25
C LEU A 276 13.37 19.52 20.91
N ILE A 277 14.58 20.08 20.93
CA ILE A 277 15.39 20.25 19.72
C ILE A 277 15.79 18.90 19.14
N LYS A 278 16.26 17.96 19.97
CA LYS A 278 16.61 16.60 19.53
C LYS A 278 15.39 15.87 18.97
N LEU A 279 14.25 15.91 19.66
CA LEU A 279 13.00 15.30 19.20
C LEU A 279 12.60 15.83 17.81
N ARG A 280 12.62 17.15 17.60
CA ARG A 280 12.30 17.75 16.30
C ARG A 280 13.25 17.29 15.19
N LYS A 281 14.54 17.10 15.51
CA LYS A 281 15.54 16.58 14.56
C LYS A 281 15.22 15.14 14.18
N GLU A 282 14.89 14.28 15.15
CA GLU A 282 14.53 12.88 14.87
C GLU A 282 13.23 12.77 14.08
N ILE A 283 12.20 13.57 14.39
CA ILE A 283 10.97 13.65 13.57
C ILE A 283 11.31 14.08 12.14
N GLY A 284 12.20 15.05 11.95
CA GLY A 284 12.62 15.50 10.61
C GLY A 284 13.28 14.39 9.77
N LYS A 285 13.96 13.43 10.39
CA LYS A 285 14.59 12.30 9.68
C LYS A 285 13.59 11.29 9.13
N THR A 286 12.39 11.20 9.69
CA THR A 286 11.36 10.25 9.23
C THR A 286 10.63 10.73 7.97
N GLY A 287 10.82 12.00 7.59
CA GLY A 287 10.05 12.65 6.53
C GLY A 287 8.64 13.07 6.94
N ALA A 288 8.31 12.96 8.24
CA ALA A 288 7.06 13.49 8.79
C ALA A 288 7.00 15.02 8.74
N LEU A 289 5.80 15.56 8.83
CA LEU A 289 5.54 17.00 8.86
C LEU A 289 6.26 17.64 10.05
N LEU A 290 7.09 18.64 9.75
CA LEU A 290 7.90 19.35 10.73
C LEU A 290 7.06 20.01 11.82
N ARG A 291 7.34 19.64 13.08
CA ARG A 291 6.60 20.07 14.27
C ARG A 291 7.13 21.35 14.91
N GLY A 292 6.23 22.16 15.48
CA GLY A 292 6.57 23.36 16.25
C GLY A 292 7.18 23.04 17.60
N LEU A 293 7.78 24.03 18.29
CA LEU A 293 8.28 23.82 19.66
C LEU A 293 7.14 23.65 20.67
N GLU A 294 6.08 24.45 20.54
CA GLU A 294 4.89 24.37 21.41
C GLU A 294 4.21 23.01 21.28
N GLU A 295 3.97 22.56 20.05
CA GLU A 295 3.42 21.24 19.76
C GLU A 295 4.26 20.09 20.34
N CYS A 296 5.59 20.10 20.14
CA CYS A 296 6.47 19.10 20.73
C CYS A 296 6.49 19.17 22.26
N SER A 297 6.36 20.37 22.86
CA SER A 297 6.21 20.50 24.31
C SER A 297 4.91 19.87 24.78
N GLY A 298 3.79 20.13 24.10
CA GLY A 298 2.50 19.54 24.44
C GLY A 298 2.51 18.01 24.34
N LEU A 299 3.18 17.45 23.32
CA LEU A 299 3.39 16.01 23.22
C LEU A 299 4.16 15.45 24.41
N LEU A 300 5.25 16.11 24.80
CA LEU A 300 6.08 15.70 25.93
C LEU A 300 5.30 15.74 27.25
N ASP A 301 4.58 16.84 27.47
CA ASP A 301 3.79 17.06 28.68
C ASP A 301 2.65 16.05 28.76
N TYR A 302 1.96 15.79 27.64
CA TYR A 302 0.97 14.72 27.52
C TYR A 302 1.54 13.33 27.86
N TYR A 303 2.64 12.95 27.21
CA TYR A 303 3.25 11.64 27.42
C TYR A 303 3.72 11.43 28.86
N ARG A 304 4.22 12.49 29.52
CA ARG A 304 4.63 12.44 30.93
C ARG A 304 3.43 12.25 31.88
N ALA A 305 2.29 12.85 31.55
CA ALA A 305 1.07 12.77 32.34
C ALA A 305 0.29 11.45 32.21
N LEU A 306 0.57 10.63 31.17
CA LEU A 306 0.01 9.27 31.01
C LEU A 306 0.32 8.35 32.18
#